data_AF-A0AA43KV74-F1
#
_entry.id   AF-A0AA43KV74-F1
#
_cell.length_a   1.000
_cell.length_b   1.000
_cell.length_c   1.000
_cell.angle_alpha   90.00
_cell.angle_beta   90.00
_cell.angle_gamma   90.00
#
_symmetry.space_group_name_H-M   'P 1'
#
loop_
_entity.id
_entity.type
_entity.pdbx_description
1 polymer ?
#
loop_
_entity_poly.entity_id
_entity_poly.type
_entity_poly.pdbx_seq_one_letter_code
_entity_poly.pdbx_strand_id
1 'polypeptide(L)'
;MKYILSAIICFLILSACTEPEPQSIPLSITFSEISEVYADTASLKGPVKTVTLYKTNNTSSTTKIIDGEKLYIFSKTTYTSDKKKLNLIKYSYKDSYNDSIRYFYNKDGKLYFIKNKNKEARYFWYDEKGNPTEALKYRISENKKVFDDYERINYTYSEEQTQALRMSIYYDTIKSNYTNSAVFDKYGYPLIWDEINYEYQSFDGKTLPIKIGDNVITRDKSGQMEEEFNASTDKRVQYMYDEEGRLKQKQQSELAGVSSAHTEIFEYDNYGNEKIKISSYQKHVSTIEYEYKYDQYGNWTQKNIYSSDNDTPKKLSEIELREITYYAEGETNTGIDESYLPISDDVRYIADNIEKWADEKKEKSEAYRQAVDDGDFDTEITLTSAEDINDFTPKWWRIIGQADGDLNGDGIADKAIVYNTPVSLDEWEARCLAIYKKEDGKWKLWLQTFAPLLSSGGGGMMGDPFSGISIEDGCIIINHWGGSREKWSYQHSYKYVNDNWHLIHAITSSGDACRGHSMQYDLLTGDILTEDYIYDCEEDGTKEENKKKELNRIPDKLPLITDPFFNQDFDIDESE
;
A
#
# COMPACT_ATOMS: atom_id res chain seq x y z
N MET A 1 -33.99 -25.72 76.38
CA MET A 1 -32.99 -24.65 76.27
C MET A 1 -32.76 -24.45 74.77
N LYS A 2 -33.27 -23.32 74.22
CA LYS A 2 -33.14 -22.77 72.86
C LYS A 2 -33.44 -23.65 71.62
N TYR A 3 -34.51 -23.25 70.93
CA TYR A 3 -34.84 -23.47 69.51
C TYR A 3 -33.66 -23.22 68.55
N ILE A 4 -33.58 -23.94 67.41
CA ILE A 4 -33.51 -23.36 66.04
C ILE A 4 -34.20 -24.31 65.04
N LEU A 5 -35.20 -23.76 64.37
CA LEU A 5 -35.87 -24.20 63.15
C LEU A 5 -35.38 -23.26 62.02
N SER A 6 -35.26 -23.77 60.80
CA SER A 6 -35.21 -23.13 59.46
C SER A 6 -34.98 -21.61 59.30
N ALA A 7 -33.96 -21.25 58.49
CA ALA A 7 -33.91 -20.08 57.58
C ALA A 7 -32.79 -20.35 56.56
N ILE A 8 -33.06 -20.65 55.28
CA ILE A 8 -33.35 -19.69 54.20
C ILE A 8 -32.60 -18.36 54.41
N ILE A 9 -31.36 -18.30 53.91
CA ILE A 9 -30.68 -17.06 53.52
C ILE A 9 -29.98 -17.41 52.20
N CYS A 10 -30.62 -17.16 51.06
CA CYS A 10 -30.41 -15.94 50.28
C CYS A 10 -28.93 -15.57 50.17
N PHE A 11 -28.16 -16.33 49.36
CA PHE A 11 -27.18 -15.64 48.53
C PHE A 11 -27.95 -15.05 47.37
N LEU A 12 -28.29 -13.77 47.53
CA LEU A 12 -28.60 -12.88 46.43
C LEU A 12 -27.51 -13.06 45.39
N ILE A 13 -27.90 -13.71 44.31
CA ILE A 13 -27.33 -13.50 42.99
C ILE A 13 -27.53 -12.00 42.74
N LEU A 14 -26.54 -11.20 43.14
CA LEU A 14 -26.28 -9.96 42.44
C LEU A 14 -25.74 -10.41 41.10
N SER A 15 -26.67 -10.70 40.19
CA SER A 15 -26.47 -10.45 38.79
C SER A 15 -26.12 -8.97 38.70
N ALA A 16 -24.85 -8.63 38.89
CA ALA A 16 -24.28 -7.67 37.99
C ALA A 16 -24.62 -8.24 36.61
N CYS A 17 -25.50 -7.56 35.88
CA CYS A 17 -25.55 -7.70 34.44
C CYS A 17 -24.10 -7.54 33.97
N THR A 18 -23.38 -8.66 33.86
CA THR A 18 -22.35 -8.80 32.86
C THR A 18 -23.12 -8.57 31.59
N GLU A 19 -22.95 -7.36 31.03
CA GLU A 19 -23.30 -7.11 29.64
C GLU A 19 -22.88 -8.34 28.84
N PRO A 20 -23.75 -8.88 27.97
CA PRO A 20 -23.38 -10.04 27.18
C PRO A 20 -22.06 -9.69 26.51
N GLU A 21 -21.03 -10.52 26.74
CA GLU A 21 -19.78 -10.40 26.00
C GLU A 21 -20.17 -10.27 24.53
N PRO A 22 -19.69 -9.22 23.83
CA PRO A 22 -20.05 -9.02 22.44
C PRO A 22 -19.78 -10.34 21.71
N GLN A 23 -20.81 -10.87 21.04
CA GLN A 23 -20.71 -12.09 20.24
C GLN A 23 -19.40 -12.01 19.46
N SER A 24 -18.48 -12.92 19.80
CA SER A 24 -17.10 -12.88 19.30
C SER A 24 -17.13 -13.14 17.80
N ILE A 25 -17.26 -12.09 16.99
CA ILE A 25 -16.95 -12.19 15.58
C ILE A 25 -15.50 -12.67 15.49
N PRO A 26 -15.20 -13.68 14.66
CA PRO A 26 -13.83 -14.07 14.42
C PRO A 26 -12.99 -12.83 14.04
N LEU A 27 -11.88 -12.58 14.75
CA LEU A 27 -10.88 -11.55 14.42
C LEU A 27 -10.36 -11.66 12.97
N SER A 28 -10.69 -12.74 12.26
CA SER A 28 -10.39 -12.97 10.85
C SER A 28 -11.21 -12.12 9.87
N ILE A 29 -12.22 -11.37 10.32
CA ILE A 29 -13.17 -10.60 9.45
C ILE A 29 -13.16 -9.11 9.77
N THR A 30 -12.58 -8.76 10.90
CA THR A 30 -12.38 -7.38 11.29
C THR A 30 -11.31 -6.74 10.42
N PHE A 31 -11.33 -5.42 10.33
CA PHE A 31 -10.21 -4.67 9.76
C PHE A 31 -8.95 -5.01 10.57
N SER A 32 -7.83 -5.29 9.91
CA SER A 32 -6.59 -5.76 10.57
C SER A 32 -6.11 -4.81 11.65
N GLU A 33 -6.38 -3.52 11.47
CA GLU A 33 -6.05 -2.46 12.42
C GLU A 33 -6.88 -2.54 13.70
N ILE A 34 -8.13 -3.00 13.63
CA ILE A 34 -8.96 -3.27 14.81
C ILE A 34 -8.32 -4.43 15.60
N SER A 35 -7.89 -5.50 14.93
CA SER A 35 -7.22 -6.62 15.58
C SER A 35 -5.94 -6.20 16.31
N GLU A 36 -5.13 -5.34 15.70
CA GLU A 36 -3.91 -4.79 16.33
C GLU A 36 -4.21 -3.95 17.59
N VAL A 37 -5.33 -3.22 17.61
CA VAL A 37 -5.73 -2.41 18.77
C VAL A 37 -5.97 -3.30 19.99
N TYR A 38 -6.64 -4.43 19.79
CA TYR A 38 -7.08 -5.31 20.88
C TYR A 38 -6.09 -6.45 21.20
N ALA A 39 -4.99 -6.59 20.46
CA ALA A 39 -4.00 -7.63 20.73
C ALA A 39 -3.35 -7.51 22.13
N ASP A 40 -3.06 -6.28 22.59
CA ASP A 40 -2.37 -6.04 23.86
C ASP A 40 -3.30 -6.17 25.08
N THR A 41 -4.61 -5.96 24.90
CA THR A 41 -5.61 -6.02 25.97
C THR A 41 -5.70 -7.37 26.65
N ALA A 42 -5.44 -8.46 25.91
CA ALA A 42 -5.51 -9.82 26.41
C ALA A 42 -4.26 -10.22 27.24
N SER A 43 -3.11 -9.59 27.00
CA SER A 43 -1.83 -10.01 27.59
C SER A 43 -1.39 -9.17 28.80
N LEU A 44 -1.84 -7.93 28.92
CA LEU A 44 -1.45 -7.03 30.00
C LEU A 44 -2.32 -7.20 31.26
N LYS A 45 -1.64 -7.44 32.40
CA LYS A 45 -2.25 -7.63 33.73
C LYS A 45 -2.26 -6.32 34.53
N GLY A 46 -3.29 -6.13 35.35
CA GLY A 46 -3.46 -4.92 36.15
C GLY A 46 -3.90 -3.67 35.35
N PRO A 47 -4.04 -2.51 36.02
CA PRO A 47 -4.55 -1.28 35.41
C PRO A 47 -3.40 -0.50 34.73
N VAL A 48 -2.86 -1.06 33.65
CA VAL A 48 -1.72 -0.49 32.92
C VAL A 48 -2.10 0.87 32.32
N LYS A 49 -1.25 1.87 32.57
CA LYS A 49 -1.38 3.25 32.06
C LYS A 49 -0.47 3.51 30.87
N THR A 50 0.81 3.13 30.98
CA THR A 50 1.76 3.21 29.86
C THR A 50 2.68 2.02 29.81
N VAL A 51 3.08 1.63 28.60
CA VAL A 51 4.20 0.70 28.36
C VAL A 51 5.20 1.39 27.44
N THR A 52 6.42 1.60 27.92
CA THR A 52 7.53 2.08 27.08
C THR A 52 8.48 0.93 26.82
N LEU A 53 8.70 0.58 25.55
CA LEU A 53 9.57 -0.50 25.12
C LEU A 53 10.90 0.07 24.64
N TYR A 54 12.00 -0.47 25.15
CA TYR A 54 13.36 -0.22 24.69
C TYR A 54 13.98 -1.52 24.15
N LYS A 55 14.85 -1.42 23.14
CA LYS A 55 15.53 -2.54 22.49
C LYS A 55 17.00 -2.22 22.21
N THR A 56 17.88 -3.22 22.16
CA THR A 56 19.30 -3.02 21.81
C THR A 56 19.52 -2.78 20.30
N ASN A 57 18.66 -3.31 19.44
CA ASN A 57 18.76 -3.26 17.98
C ASN A 57 17.98 -2.09 17.33
N ASN A 58 17.87 -0.95 18.01
CA ASN A 58 17.28 0.26 17.43
C ASN A 58 18.31 1.41 17.41
N THR A 59 17.98 2.52 16.73
CA THR A 59 18.90 3.66 16.52
C THR A 59 18.27 5.01 16.85
N SER A 60 17.26 5.04 17.73
CA SER A 60 16.60 6.25 18.24
C SER A 60 17.57 7.16 19.01
N SER A 61 17.21 8.42 19.28
CA SER A 61 18.09 9.30 20.08
C SER A 61 17.96 9.03 21.60
N THR A 62 16.75 8.72 22.06
CA THR A 62 16.49 8.41 23.46
C THR A 62 16.99 7.01 23.80
N THR A 63 17.86 6.92 24.81
CA THR A 63 18.56 5.69 25.18
C THR A 63 18.56 5.45 26.68
N LYS A 64 18.80 4.20 27.08
CA LYS A 64 19.07 3.77 28.45
C LYS A 64 20.25 2.82 28.47
N ILE A 65 20.90 2.72 29.62
CA ILE A 65 21.94 1.71 29.86
C ILE A 65 21.39 0.73 30.90
N ILE A 66 21.35 -0.55 30.55
CA ILE A 66 20.98 -1.66 31.44
C ILE A 66 22.07 -2.71 31.29
N ASP A 67 22.63 -3.17 32.42
CA ASP A 67 23.64 -4.24 32.45
C ASP A 67 24.84 -4.00 31.50
N GLY A 68 25.21 -2.72 31.30
CA GLY A 68 26.31 -2.29 30.41
C GLY A 68 25.92 -2.14 28.94
N GLU A 69 24.74 -2.62 28.55
CA GLU A 69 24.22 -2.52 27.19
C GLU A 69 23.41 -1.24 26.99
N LYS A 70 23.58 -0.62 25.81
CA LYS A 70 22.83 0.57 25.43
C LYS A 70 21.56 0.17 24.69
N LEU A 71 20.42 0.47 25.29
CA LEU A 71 19.10 0.27 24.72
C LEU A 71 18.54 1.58 24.18
N TYR A 72 17.71 1.46 23.16
CA TYR A 72 17.13 2.54 22.39
C TYR A 72 15.61 2.45 22.50
N ILE A 73 14.93 3.59 22.72
CA ILE A 73 13.46 3.58 22.76
C ILE A 73 12.92 3.04 21.43
N PHE A 74 11.96 2.13 21.49
CA PHE A 74 11.34 1.52 20.32
C PHE A 74 9.89 1.95 20.20
N SER A 75 9.13 1.91 21.30
CA SER A 75 7.76 2.38 21.31
C SER A 75 7.30 2.88 22.67
N LYS A 76 6.25 3.69 22.65
CA LYS A 76 5.49 4.09 23.83
C LYS A 76 4.01 3.95 23.55
N THR A 77 3.34 3.09 24.31
CA THR A 77 1.89 2.91 24.25
C THR A 77 1.25 3.47 25.52
N THR A 78 0.18 4.25 25.36
CA THR A 78 -0.66 4.72 26.46
C THR A 78 -2.02 4.06 26.36
N TYR A 79 -2.60 3.69 27.50
CA TYR A 79 -3.87 2.98 27.58
C TYR A 79 -4.89 3.78 28.40
N THR A 80 -6.16 3.49 28.21
CA THR A 80 -7.24 3.88 29.10
C THR A 80 -7.23 3.02 30.37
N SER A 81 -7.99 3.41 31.40
CA SER A 81 -8.14 2.60 32.61
C SER A 81 -8.89 1.27 32.36
N ASP A 82 -9.67 1.17 31.27
CA ASP A 82 -10.28 -0.08 30.78
C ASP A 82 -9.41 -0.80 29.72
N LYS A 83 -8.10 -0.50 29.70
CA LYS A 83 -7.05 -1.16 28.91
C LYS A 83 -7.08 -0.95 27.39
N LYS A 84 -7.94 -0.10 26.85
CA LYS A 84 -7.95 0.27 25.42
C LYS A 84 -6.74 1.14 25.08
N LYS A 85 -6.13 0.96 23.90
CA LYS A 85 -5.00 1.80 23.46
C LYS A 85 -5.47 3.23 23.18
N LEU A 86 -4.72 4.24 23.61
CA LEU A 86 -4.99 5.66 23.30
C LEU A 86 -3.99 6.26 22.34
N ASN A 87 -2.71 5.96 22.55
CA ASN A 87 -1.64 6.46 21.70
C ASN A 87 -0.58 5.37 21.59
N LEU A 88 -0.07 5.18 20.38
CA LEU A 88 1.13 4.39 20.10
C LEU A 88 2.10 5.29 19.37
N ILE A 89 3.30 5.47 19.92
CA ILE A 89 4.41 6.12 19.24
C ILE A 89 5.47 5.06 18.99
N LYS A 90 5.88 4.85 17.74
CA LYS A 90 7.01 4.02 17.34
C LYS A 90 8.17 4.94 16.94
N TYR A 91 9.33 4.73 17.54
CA TYR A 91 10.53 5.53 17.32
C TYR A 91 11.46 4.78 16.36
N SER A 92 11.90 5.46 15.29
CA SER A 92 12.85 4.88 14.34
C SER A 92 13.91 5.89 13.90
N TYR A 93 15.10 5.39 13.56
CA TYR A 93 16.28 6.10 13.01
C TYR A 93 16.46 7.55 13.49
N LYS A 94 17.26 7.76 14.55
CA LYS A 94 17.59 9.08 15.13
C LYS A 94 16.37 9.98 15.43
N ASP A 95 15.20 9.39 15.65
CA ASP A 95 13.91 10.08 15.85
C ASP A 95 13.45 10.94 14.66
N SER A 96 14.06 10.75 13.49
CA SER A 96 13.69 11.45 12.25
C SER A 96 12.38 10.91 11.64
N TYR A 97 11.97 9.69 12.01
CA TYR A 97 10.77 9.01 11.50
C TYR A 97 9.95 8.40 12.64
N ASN A 98 9.33 9.26 13.47
CA ASN A 98 8.40 8.78 14.49
C ASN A 98 7.03 8.52 13.87
N ASP A 99 6.60 7.26 13.89
CA ASP A 99 5.21 6.91 13.53
C ASP A 99 4.37 7.03 14.78
N SER A 100 3.29 7.82 14.73
CA SER A 100 2.37 7.92 15.86
C SER A 100 0.95 7.67 15.40
N ILE A 101 0.28 6.80 16.15
CA ILE A 101 -1.12 6.46 15.98
C ILE A 101 -1.83 6.96 17.23
N ARG A 102 -2.86 7.76 17.03
CA ARG A 102 -3.78 8.17 18.09
C ARG A 102 -5.11 7.48 17.86
N TYR A 103 -5.57 6.79 18.90
CA TYR A 103 -6.84 6.09 18.93
C TYR A 103 -7.84 6.92 19.72
N PHE A 104 -9.06 6.97 19.22
CA PHE A 104 -10.17 7.71 19.81
C PHE A 104 -11.36 6.78 19.96
N TYR A 105 -12.12 7.00 21.02
CA TYR A 105 -13.33 6.23 21.30
C TYR A 105 -14.50 7.19 21.53
N ASN A 106 -15.64 6.88 20.92
CA ASN A 106 -16.87 7.61 21.22
C ASN A 106 -17.46 7.14 22.58
N LYS A 107 -18.60 7.72 22.98
CA LYS A 107 -19.30 7.37 24.24
C LYS A 107 -19.75 5.89 24.30
N ASP A 108 -19.94 5.27 23.15
CA ASP A 108 -20.31 3.86 23.01
C ASP A 108 -19.08 2.93 22.91
N GLY A 109 -17.86 3.47 23.00
CA GLY A 109 -16.61 2.71 22.91
C GLY A 109 -16.18 2.31 21.49
N LYS A 110 -16.84 2.86 20.44
CA LYS A 110 -16.52 2.61 19.03
C LYS A 110 -15.23 3.34 18.62
N LEU A 111 -14.36 2.65 17.89
CA LEU A 111 -12.98 3.07 17.61
C LEU A 111 -12.87 3.95 16.36
N TYR A 112 -11.97 4.92 16.44
CA TYR A 112 -11.44 5.70 15.33
C TYR A 112 -9.93 5.89 15.52
N PHE A 113 -9.12 6.00 14.45
CA PHE A 113 -7.70 6.36 14.64
C PHE A 113 -7.13 7.26 13.54
N ILE A 114 -6.12 8.05 13.95
CA ILE A 114 -5.31 8.90 13.08
C ILE A 114 -3.87 8.43 13.16
N LYS A 115 -3.21 8.29 12.00
CA LYS A 115 -1.80 7.93 11.87
C LYS A 115 -1.02 9.08 11.26
N ASN A 116 -0.06 9.63 12.03
CA ASN A 116 0.64 10.84 11.66
C ASN A 116 1.67 10.67 10.53
N LYS A 117 2.32 9.51 10.40
CA LYS A 117 3.44 9.30 9.46
C LYS A 117 3.10 9.62 7.99
N ASN A 118 1.83 9.41 7.59
CA ASN A 118 1.34 9.70 6.25
C ASN A 118 0.17 10.72 6.25
N LYS A 119 -0.04 11.43 7.37
CA LYS A 119 -1.28 12.21 7.61
C LYS A 119 -2.53 11.40 7.24
N GLU A 120 -2.52 10.15 7.65
CA GLU A 120 -3.53 9.16 7.32
C GLU A 120 -4.60 9.16 8.42
N ALA A 121 -5.85 9.06 8.01
CA ALA A 121 -6.97 8.91 8.91
C ALA A 121 -7.80 7.70 8.48
N ARG A 122 -8.26 6.91 9.45
CA ARG A 122 -9.15 5.77 9.21
C ARG A 122 -10.41 5.87 10.04
N TYR A 123 -11.54 5.94 9.34
CA TYR A 123 -12.88 6.02 9.91
C TYR A 123 -13.53 4.66 9.89
N PHE A 124 -14.29 4.34 10.93
CA PHE A 124 -15.05 3.11 11.03
C PHE A 124 -16.51 3.42 11.35
N TRP A 125 -17.40 2.69 10.69
CA TRP A 125 -18.83 2.67 11.00
C TRP A 125 -19.16 1.34 11.64
N TYR A 126 -20.23 1.34 12.41
CA TYR A 126 -20.65 0.17 13.17
C TYR A 126 -22.16 0.05 13.15
N ASP A 127 -22.66 -1.17 13.09
CA ASP A 127 -24.07 -1.46 13.25
C ASP A 127 -24.56 -1.23 14.70
N GLU A 128 -25.85 -1.52 14.93
CA GLU A 128 -26.50 -1.45 16.26
C GLU A 128 -25.97 -2.49 17.25
N LYS A 129 -25.33 -3.57 16.76
CA LYS A 129 -24.72 -4.64 17.57
C LYS A 129 -23.25 -4.35 17.92
N GLY A 130 -22.68 -3.26 17.41
CA GLY A 130 -21.29 -2.86 17.64
C GLY A 130 -20.28 -3.50 16.69
N ASN A 131 -20.71 -4.14 15.60
CA ASN A 131 -19.81 -4.74 14.62
C ASN A 131 -19.37 -3.70 13.58
N PRO A 132 -18.10 -3.69 13.16
CA PRO A 132 -17.61 -2.73 12.17
C PRO A 132 -18.19 -3.03 10.78
N THR A 133 -18.91 -2.07 10.19
CA THR A 133 -19.60 -2.21 8.90
C THR A 133 -18.92 -1.49 7.76
N GLU A 134 -18.17 -0.42 8.02
CA GLU A 134 -17.47 0.31 6.97
C GLU A 134 -16.13 0.81 7.48
N ALA A 135 -15.15 0.94 6.60
CA ALA A 135 -13.91 1.63 6.85
C ALA A 135 -13.59 2.59 5.68
N LEU A 136 -13.24 3.83 5.99
CA LEU A 136 -12.75 4.79 5.00
C LEU A 136 -11.34 5.23 5.38
N LYS A 137 -10.42 5.11 4.43
CA LYS A 137 -9.03 5.54 4.54
C LYS A 137 -8.75 6.71 3.60
N TYR A 138 -8.18 7.78 4.14
CA TYR A 138 -7.59 8.85 3.34
C TYR A 138 -6.25 9.30 3.90
N ARG A 139 -5.42 9.88 3.05
CA ARG A 139 -4.16 10.56 3.38
C ARG A 139 -4.22 12.03 2.95
N ILE A 140 -3.38 12.88 3.53
CA ILE A 140 -3.28 14.29 3.13
C ILE A 140 -1.99 14.50 2.33
N SER A 141 -2.12 14.83 1.05
CA SER A 141 -1.03 15.15 0.12
C SER A 141 -1.20 16.57 -0.43
N GLU A 142 -0.17 17.40 -0.38
CA GLU A 142 -0.23 18.80 -0.89
C GLU A 142 -1.43 19.62 -0.37
N ASN A 143 -1.77 19.45 0.91
CA ASN A 143 -2.95 20.03 1.57
C ASN A 143 -4.31 19.61 0.98
N LYS A 144 -4.35 18.56 0.15
CA LYS A 144 -5.56 17.93 -0.36
C LYS A 144 -5.75 16.56 0.30
N LYS A 145 -7.00 16.19 0.59
CA LYS A 145 -7.34 14.83 0.99
C LYS A 145 -7.29 13.94 -0.24
N VAL A 146 -6.42 12.94 -0.23
CA VAL A 146 -6.33 11.88 -1.23
C VAL A 146 -6.94 10.64 -0.58
N PHE A 147 -8.01 10.16 -1.19
CA PHE A 147 -8.66 8.94 -0.78
C PHE A 147 -7.75 7.74 -1.13
N ASP A 148 -7.68 6.71 -0.29
CA ASP A 148 -6.85 5.54 -0.57
C ASP A 148 -7.72 4.27 -0.74
N ASP A 149 -8.64 4.02 0.18
CA ASP A 149 -9.44 2.79 0.25
C ASP A 149 -10.75 3.00 1.03
N TYR A 150 -11.80 2.31 0.60
CA TYR A 150 -13.11 2.22 1.23
C TYR A 150 -13.52 0.76 1.27
N GLU A 151 -13.80 0.27 2.46
CA GLU A 151 -14.27 -1.08 2.67
C GLU A 151 -15.67 -1.05 3.29
N ARG A 152 -16.58 -1.88 2.80
CA ARG A 152 -17.91 -2.07 3.37
C ARG A 152 -18.13 -3.55 3.66
N ILE A 153 -18.68 -3.84 4.83
CA ILE A 153 -19.11 -5.14 5.31
C ILE A 153 -20.61 -5.08 5.54
N ASN A 154 -21.37 -5.73 4.66
CA ASN A 154 -22.83 -5.80 4.79
C ASN A 154 -23.21 -7.02 5.61
N TYR A 155 -23.78 -6.80 6.81
CA TYR A 155 -24.29 -7.89 7.64
C TYR A 155 -25.79 -8.14 7.39
N THR A 156 -26.17 -9.38 7.10
CA THR A 156 -27.56 -9.86 7.06
C THR A 156 -27.80 -10.78 8.24
N TYR A 157 -28.73 -10.44 9.13
CA TYR A 157 -29.02 -11.26 10.31
C TYR A 157 -30.30 -12.08 10.13
N SER A 158 -30.26 -13.34 10.54
CA SER A 158 -31.41 -14.24 10.71
C SER A 158 -31.31 -14.96 12.06
N GLU A 159 -32.38 -15.62 12.50
CA GLU A 159 -32.39 -16.38 13.75
C GLU A 159 -31.38 -17.54 13.77
N GLU A 160 -31.02 -18.07 12.59
CA GLU A 160 -30.15 -19.23 12.44
C GLU A 160 -28.77 -18.89 11.90
N GLN A 161 -28.62 -17.75 11.23
CA GLN A 161 -27.43 -17.39 10.46
C GLN A 161 -27.18 -15.87 10.40
N THR A 162 -25.92 -15.47 10.35
CA THR A 162 -25.50 -14.12 9.92
C THR A 162 -24.84 -14.23 8.56
N GLN A 163 -24.92 -13.26 7.67
CA GLN A 163 -24.09 -13.18 6.45
C GLN A 163 -23.31 -11.87 6.51
N ALA A 164 -22.07 -11.84 6.03
CA ALA A 164 -21.21 -10.67 5.94
C ALA A 164 -20.58 -10.62 4.55
N LEU A 165 -20.83 -9.57 3.77
CA LEU A 165 -20.23 -9.38 2.46
C LEU A 165 -19.24 -8.22 2.53
N ARG A 166 -17.94 -8.48 2.36
CA ARG A 166 -16.91 -7.44 2.25
C ARG A 166 -16.74 -7.02 0.79
N MET A 167 -16.77 -5.72 0.59
CA MET A 167 -16.47 -5.04 -0.66
C MET A 167 -15.37 -4.01 -0.38
N SER A 168 -14.41 -3.92 -1.29
CA SER A 168 -13.31 -2.95 -1.21
C SER A 168 -13.30 -2.08 -2.47
N ILE A 169 -13.08 -0.78 -2.32
CA ILE A 169 -13.01 0.19 -3.41
C ILE A 169 -11.73 1.02 -3.20
N TYR A 170 -10.75 0.87 -4.09
CA TYR A 170 -9.49 1.60 -4.02
C TYR A 170 -9.51 2.88 -4.86
N TYR A 171 -8.58 3.78 -4.57
CA TYR A 171 -8.46 5.11 -5.21
C TYR A 171 -8.49 5.10 -6.74
N ASP A 172 -7.95 4.07 -7.39
CA ASP A 172 -7.74 4.01 -8.83
C ASP A 172 -8.53 2.90 -9.56
N THR A 173 -9.36 2.11 -8.88
CA THR A 173 -9.97 0.91 -9.49
C THR A 173 -11.49 0.93 -9.62
N ILE A 174 -11.92 0.16 -10.61
CA ILE A 174 -13.27 -0.37 -10.83
C ILE A 174 -13.71 -1.14 -9.58
N LYS A 175 -15.03 -1.23 -9.30
CA LYS A 175 -15.56 -2.12 -8.24
C LYS A 175 -14.93 -3.51 -8.39
N SER A 176 -14.09 -3.93 -7.44
CA SER A 176 -13.71 -5.33 -7.38
C SER A 176 -14.97 -6.13 -7.08
N ASN A 177 -15.10 -7.33 -7.68
CA ASN A 177 -16.11 -8.27 -7.19
C ASN A 177 -15.89 -8.46 -5.68
N TYR A 178 -16.96 -8.72 -4.92
CA TYR A 178 -16.90 -9.03 -3.49
C TYR A 178 -15.67 -9.89 -3.21
N THR A 179 -14.63 -9.30 -2.62
CA THR A 179 -13.36 -10.00 -2.42
C THR A 179 -13.51 -11.03 -1.34
N ASN A 180 -14.46 -10.82 -0.39
CA ASN A 180 -14.82 -11.83 0.58
C ASN A 180 -16.32 -11.91 0.91
N SER A 181 -16.94 -13.08 0.77
CA SER A 181 -18.35 -13.30 1.14
C SER A 181 -18.50 -14.36 2.23
N ALA A 182 -18.87 -13.99 3.44
CA ALA A 182 -18.94 -14.90 4.58
C ALA A 182 -20.39 -15.17 5.04
N VAL A 183 -20.84 -16.41 5.12
CA VAL A 183 -22.08 -16.79 5.85
C VAL A 183 -21.66 -17.30 7.22
N PHE A 184 -22.47 -17.18 8.27
CA PHE A 184 -22.25 -17.65 9.63
C PHE A 184 -23.52 -18.28 10.18
N ASP A 185 -23.41 -19.20 11.13
CA ASP A 185 -24.55 -19.66 11.92
C ASP A 185 -24.85 -18.72 13.11
N LYS A 186 -25.88 -19.06 13.88
CA LYS A 186 -26.37 -18.29 15.04
C LYS A 186 -25.36 -18.14 16.18
N TYR A 187 -24.27 -18.90 16.16
CA TYR A 187 -23.20 -18.84 17.15
C TYR A 187 -21.99 -18.03 16.64
N GLY A 188 -22.11 -17.41 15.46
CA GLY A 188 -21.06 -16.59 14.85
C GLY A 188 -20.05 -17.40 14.03
N TYR A 189 -20.42 -18.61 13.62
CA TYR A 189 -19.50 -19.55 12.98
C TYR A 189 -19.65 -19.60 11.49
N PRO A 190 -18.59 -19.44 10.68
CA PRO A 190 -18.78 -19.25 9.26
C PRO A 190 -19.21 -20.55 8.54
N LEU A 191 -20.14 -20.43 7.61
CA LEU A 191 -20.72 -21.52 6.81
C LEU A 191 -20.22 -21.52 5.36
N ILE A 192 -19.84 -20.36 4.81
CA ILE A 192 -19.32 -20.17 3.43
C ILE A 192 -18.38 -18.96 3.42
N TRP A 193 -17.25 -19.00 2.69
CA TRP A 193 -16.34 -17.88 2.37
C TRP A 193 -15.84 -18.01 0.90
N ASP A 194 -16.02 -16.99 0.05
CA ASP A 194 -15.17 -16.75 -1.17
C ASP A 194 -14.24 -15.55 -0.87
N GLU A 195 -13.11 -15.21 -1.53
CA GLU A 195 -12.29 -15.79 -2.63
C GLU A 195 -11.29 -16.89 -2.16
N ILE A 196 -11.39 -17.32 -0.90
CA ILE A 196 -10.63 -18.41 -0.30
C ILE A 196 -11.66 -19.32 0.38
N ASN A 197 -11.78 -20.58 -0.04
CA ASN A 197 -12.79 -21.50 0.52
C ASN A 197 -12.46 -21.88 1.96
N TYR A 198 -13.29 -21.46 2.92
CA TYR A 198 -13.18 -21.94 4.30
C TYR A 198 -14.24 -23.00 4.62
N GLU A 199 -13.83 -24.09 5.27
CA GLU A 199 -14.74 -25.08 5.86
C GLU A 199 -14.57 -25.04 7.38
N TYR A 200 -15.63 -25.26 8.14
CA TYR A 200 -15.63 -25.09 9.60
C TYR A 200 -16.25 -26.30 10.31
N GLN A 201 -15.83 -26.51 11.56
CA GLN A 201 -16.39 -27.53 12.44
C GLN A 201 -16.44 -27.03 13.89
N SER A 202 -17.45 -27.48 14.63
CA SER A 202 -17.63 -27.12 16.04
C SER A 202 -16.79 -28.00 16.97
N PHE A 203 -16.14 -27.37 17.95
CA PHE A 203 -15.28 -27.92 18.98
C PHE A 203 -15.54 -27.19 20.31
N ASP A 204 -16.06 -27.88 21.33
CA ASP A 204 -16.34 -27.33 22.68
C ASP A 204 -17.00 -25.92 22.73
N GLY A 205 -18.06 -25.72 21.94
CA GLY A 205 -18.80 -24.45 21.92
C GLY A 205 -18.02 -23.29 21.25
N LYS A 206 -16.99 -23.63 20.48
CA LYS A 206 -16.31 -22.77 19.50
C LYS A 206 -16.44 -23.43 18.13
N THR A 207 -16.44 -22.68 17.04
CA THR A 207 -16.30 -23.27 15.70
C THR A 207 -15.17 -22.59 15.00
N LEU A 208 -14.32 -23.43 14.44
CA LEU A 208 -13.00 -23.04 14.00
C LEU A 208 -12.80 -23.59 12.58
N PRO A 209 -11.98 -22.91 11.76
CA PRO A 209 -11.76 -23.33 10.39
C PRO A 209 -11.01 -24.66 10.37
N ILE A 210 -11.56 -25.62 9.62
CA ILE A 210 -10.97 -26.89 9.22
C ILE A 210 -10.50 -26.89 7.75
N LYS A 211 -10.73 -25.81 7.02
CA LYS A 211 -10.12 -25.55 5.71
C LYS A 211 -10.01 -24.04 5.45
N ILE A 212 -8.98 -23.63 4.73
CA ILE A 212 -8.68 -22.24 4.32
C ILE A 212 -8.03 -22.29 2.93
N GLY A 213 -8.81 -22.07 1.87
CA GLY A 213 -8.37 -22.22 0.49
C GLY A 213 -7.96 -23.66 0.21
N ASP A 214 -6.69 -23.85 -0.14
CA ASP A 214 -6.09 -25.18 -0.35
C ASP A 214 -5.58 -25.83 0.95
N ASN A 215 -5.61 -25.12 2.08
CA ASN A 215 -5.18 -25.64 3.37
C ASN A 215 -6.32 -26.39 4.05
N VAL A 216 -6.14 -27.67 4.39
CA VAL A 216 -7.03 -28.46 5.23
C VAL A 216 -6.46 -28.48 6.64
N ILE A 217 -7.25 -28.11 7.63
CA ILE A 217 -6.86 -28.01 9.03
C ILE A 217 -7.56 -29.10 9.85
N THR A 218 -6.79 -29.95 10.50
CA THR A 218 -7.28 -30.93 11.48
C THR A 218 -7.19 -30.34 12.88
N ARG A 219 -8.17 -30.64 13.74
CA ARG A 219 -8.24 -30.11 15.11
C ARG A 219 -8.67 -31.19 16.11
N ASP A 220 -8.24 -31.03 17.36
CA ASP A 220 -8.65 -31.88 18.48
C ASP A 220 -10.08 -31.52 18.96
N LYS A 221 -10.61 -32.26 19.95
CA LYS A 221 -11.96 -32.02 20.49
C LYS A 221 -12.15 -30.64 21.14
N SER A 222 -11.07 -30.02 21.61
CA SER A 222 -11.08 -28.68 22.23
C SER A 222 -10.97 -27.55 21.20
N GLY A 223 -10.69 -27.89 19.94
CA GLY A 223 -10.54 -26.96 18.83
C GLY A 223 -9.11 -26.52 18.57
N GLN A 224 -8.13 -27.06 19.30
CA GLN A 224 -6.72 -26.79 19.04
C GLN A 224 -6.29 -27.41 17.70
N MET A 225 -5.42 -26.72 16.98
CA MET A 225 -4.99 -27.14 15.63
C MET A 225 -4.03 -28.32 15.75
N GLU A 226 -4.31 -29.47 15.15
CA GLU A 226 -3.41 -30.64 15.16
C GLU A 226 -2.56 -30.72 13.89
N GLU A 227 -3.14 -30.39 12.73
CA GLU A 227 -2.46 -30.42 11.44
C GLU A 227 -3.03 -29.35 10.51
N GLU A 228 -2.19 -28.83 9.61
CA GLU A 228 -2.56 -28.02 8.46
C GLU A 228 -1.89 -28.64 7.22
N PHE A 229 -2.65 -28.87 6.16
CA PHE A 229 -2.20 -29.50 4.93
C PHE A 229 -2.59 -28.66 3.72
N ASN A 230 -1.62 -28.10 3.00
CA ASN A 230 -1.85 -27.37 1.77
C ASN A 230 -1.82 -28.33 0.56
N ALA A 231 -2.97 -28.55 -0.08
CA ALA A 231 -3.09 -29.48 -1.21
C ALA A 231 -2.31 -29.03 -2.46
N SER A 232 -2.21 -27.72 -2.71
CA SER A 232 -1.55 -27.16 -3.90
C SER A 232 -0.03 -27.22 -3.84
N THR A 233 0.54 -27.13 -2.63
CA THR A 233 1.99 -27.15 -2.41
C THR A 233 2.49 -28.45 -1.77
N ASP A 234 1.57 -29.38 -1.45
CA ASP A 234 1.81 -30.61 -0.68
C ASP A 234 2.62 -30.36 0.60
N LYS A 235 2.34 -29.23 1.27
CA LYS A 235 2.97 -28.84 2.54
C LYS A 235 2.12 -29.27 3.72
N ARG A 236 2.72 -29.93 4.70
CA ARG A 236 2.07 -30.32 5.96
C ARG A 236 2.72 -29.61 7.13
N VAL A 237 1.91 -29.14 8.06
CA VAL A 237 2.34 -28.52 9.32
C VAL A 237 1.57 -29.20 10.44
N GLN A 238 2.27 -29.86 11.36
CA GLN A 238 1.68 -30.52 12.52
C GLN A 238 1.96 -29.71 13.78
N TYR A 239 1.00 -29.69 14.69
CA TYR A 239 1.01 -28.88 15.89
C TYR A 239 0.74 -29.78 17.10
N MET A 240 1.55 -29.64 18.13
CA MET A 240 1.44 -30.39 19.38
C MET A 240 1.45 -29.41 20.54
N TYR A 241 0.64 -29.68 21.57
CA TYR A 241 0.49 -28.81 22.72
C TYR A 241 0.94 -29.49 24.01
N ASP A 242 1.22 -28.70 25.04
CA ASP A 242 1.43 -29.18 26.41
C ASP A 242 0.10 -29.41 27.16
N GLU A 243 0.18 -29.86 28.41
CA GLU A 243 -1.01 -30.16 29.23
C GLU A 243 -1.85 -28.91 29.53
N GLU A 244 -1.25 -27.72 29.46
CA GLU A 244 -1.93 -26.42 29.60
C GLU A 244 -2.50 -25.87 28.27
N GLY A 245 -2.34 -26.60 27.17
CA GLY A 245 -2.85 -26.21 25.85
C GLY A 245 -2.00 -25.17 25.11
N ARG A 246 -0.74 -24.99 25.49
CA ARG A 246 0.21 -24.08 24.82
C ARG A 246 0.99 -24.84 23.76
N LEU A 247 1.32 -24.18 22.65
CA LEU A 247 1.98 -24.81 21.51
C LEU A 247 3.37 -25.31 21.91
N LYS A 248 3.58 -26.61 22.00
CA LYS A 248 4.84 -27.24 22.41
C LYS A 248 5.75 -27.55 21.22
N GLN A 249 5.17 -27.89 20.06
CA GLN A 249 5.94 -28.21 18.88
C GLN A 249 5.14 -27.93 17.59
N LYS A 250 5.83 -27.43 16.57
CA LYS A 250 5.34 -27.25 15.20
C LYS A 250 6.27 -27.98 14.24
N GLN A 251 5.76 -28.87 13.40
CA GLN A 251 6.58 -29.62 12.44
C GLN A 251 6.06 -29.42 11.02
N GLN A 252 6.84 -28.78 10.16
CA GLN A 252 6.54 -28.54 8.76
C GLN A 252 7.32 -29.51 7.87
N SER A 253 6.66 -30.12 6.89
CA SER A 253 7.27 -31.00 5.88
C SER A 253 6.80 -30.65 4.47
N GLU A 254 7.70 -30.76 3.50
CA GLU A 254 7.41 -30.62 2.07
C GLU A 254 7.37 -32.03 1.46
N LEU A 255 6.20 -32.45 0.98
CA LEU A 255 5.89 -33.78 0.42
C LEU A 255 5.84 -34.95 1.41
N ALA A 256 4.86 -35.84 1.18
CA ALA A 256 4.77 -37.13 1.86
C ALA A 256 5.98 -38.02 1.51
N GLY A 257 6.99 -38.05 2.39
CA GLY A 257 8.12 -38.97 2.32
C GLY A 257 9.50 -38.37 2.07
N VAL A 258 9.65 -37.04 2.05
CA VAL A 258 10.97 -36.38 1.97
C VAL A 258 11.41 -35.91 3.37
N SER A 259 12.63 -36.26 3.75
CA SER A 259 13.18 -36.19 5.11
C SER A 259 13.64 -34.81 5.59
N SER A 260 13.32 -33.72 4.88
CA SER A 260 13.67 -32.35 5.28
C SER A 260 12.49 -31.62 5.93
N ALA A 261 12.17 -32.01 7.15
CA ALA A 261 11.16 -31.32 7.96
C ALA A 261 11.78 -30.15 8.75
N HIS A 262 11.14 -28.98 8.72
CA HIS A 262 11.41 -27.87 9.64
C HIS A 262 10.65 -28.11 10.93
N THR A 263 11.31 -28.19 12.08
CA THR A 263 10.67 -28.41 13.38
C THR A 263 10.95 -27.26 14.32
N GLU A 264 9.92 -26.69 14.93
CA GLU A 264 10.02 -25.72 16.01
C GLU A 264 9.52 -26.38 17.31
N ILE A 265 10.28 -26.25 18.40
CA ILE A 265 9.91 -26.69 19.75
C ILE A 265 9.86 -25.47 20.64
N PHE A 266 8.84 -25.38 21.48
CA PHE A 266 8.61 -24.27 22.39
C PHE A 266 8.53 -24.78 23.82
N GLU A 267 9.19 -24.06 24.72
CA GLU A 267 9.01 -24.20 26.15
C GLU A 267 8.54 -22.87 26.72
N TYR A 268 7.77 -22.92 27.81
CA TYR A 268 7.21 -21.75 28.45
C TYR A 268 7.68 -21.65 29.91
N ASP A 269 7.69 -20.43 30.44
CA ASP A 269 7.87 -20.22 31.87
C ASP A 269 6.56 -20.30 32.65
N ASN A 270 6.64 -20.12 33.97
CA ASN A 270 5.50 -20.21 34.88
C ASN A 270 4.48 -19.07 34.69
N TYR A 271 4.80 -18.03 33.92
CA TYR A 271 3.89 -16.93 33.59
C TYR A 271 3.26 -17.10 32.20
N GLY A 272 3.60 -18.17 31.48
CA GLY A 272 3.09 -18.49 30.16
C GLY A 272 3.84 -17.78 29.02
N ASN A 273 5.00 -17.17 29.28
CA ASN A 273 5.83 -16.57 28.24
C ASN A 273 6.79 -17.62 27.65
N GLU A 274 7.04 -17.53 26.34
CA GLU A 274 7.99 -18.42 25.64
C GLU A 274 9.38 -18.30 26.27
N LYS A 275 9.90 -19.39 26.84
CA LYS A 275 11.20 -19.48 27.49
C LYS A 275 12.28 -20.00 26.53
N ILE A 276 11.95 -20.95 25.66
CA ILE A 276 12.87 -21.50 24.68
C ILE A 276 12.11 -21.72 23.38
N LYS A 277 12.73 -21.38 22.25
CA LYS A 277 12.32 -21.77 20.90
C LYS A 277 13.49 -22.43 20.19
N ILE A 278 13.36 -23.72 19.87
CA ILE A 278 14.36 -24.47 19.09
C ILE A 278 13.79 -24.65 17.68
N SER A 279 14.50 -24.18 16.66
CA SER A 279 14.15 -24.40 15.25
C SER A 279 15.19 -25.34 14.63
N SER A 280 14.77 -26.42 14.01
CA SER A 280 15.66 -27.35 13.29
C SER A 280 15.22 -27.56 11.86
N TYR A 281 16.17 -27.51 10.93
CA TYR A 281 15.96 -27.81 9.53
C TYR A 281 17.16 -28.58 8.98
N GLN A 282 16.93 -29.82 8.53
CA GLN A 282 17.98 -30.74 8.10
C GLN A 282 19.08 -30.93 9.18
N LYS A 283 20.28 -30.39 8.97
CA LYS A 283 21.41 -30.45 9.92
C LYS A 283 21.61 -29.16 10.71
N HIS A 284 20.83 -28.12 10.42
CA HIS A 284 20.93 -26.84 11.11
C HIS A 284 19.93 -26.79 12.25
N VAL A 285 20.40 -26.42 13.44
CA VAL A 285 19.57 -26.19 14.62
C VAL A 285 19.86 -24.80 15.12
N SER A 286 18.85 -23.96 15.28
CA SER A 286 18.97 -22.69 15.98
C SER A 286 18.13 -22.73 17.25
N THR A 287 18.64 -22.14 18.32
CA THR A 287 17.94 -22.04 19.61
C THR A 287 17.87 -20.59 20.02
N ILE A 288 16.68 -20.16 20.40
CA ILE A 288 16.43 -18.87 21.03
C ILE A 288 15.97 -19.14 22.46
N GLU A 289 16.69 -18.61 23.43
CA GLU A 289 16.29 -18.64 24.84
C GLU A 289 15.90 -17.25 25.30
N TYR A 290 14.83 -17.20 26.09
CA TYR A 290 14.28 -15.97 26.64
C TYR A 290 14.35 -16.04 28.17
N GLU A 291 14.98 -15.02 28.75
CA GLU A 291 15.03 -14.83 30.20
C GLU A 291 14.26 -13.57 30.59
N TYR A 292 13.28 -13.72 31.47
CA TYR A 292 12.37 -12.64 31.84
C TYR A 292 12.57 -12.16 33.27
N LYS A 293 12.37 -10.86 33.48
CA LYS A 293 12.05 -10.27 34.78
C LYS A 293 10.62 -9.77 34.77
N TYR A 294 9.95 -9.85 35.91
CA TYR A 294 8.52 -9.53 36.05
C TYR A 294 8.29 -8.46 37.11
N ASP A 295 7.19 -7.72 36.96
CA ASP A 295 6.67 -6.86 38.02
C ASP A 295 5.64 -7.56 38.92
N GLN A 296 5.11 -6.81 39.88
CA GLN A 296 4.13 -7.30 40.86
C GLN A 296 2.81 -7.81 40.27
N TYR A 297 2.48 -7.42 39.03
CA TYR A 297 1.28 -7.88 38.33
C TYR A 297 1.55 -9.08 37.42
N GLY A 298 2.81 -9.54 37.36
CA GLY A 298 3.24 -10.63 36.49
C GLY A 298 3.36 -10.22 35.03
N ASN A 299 3.52 -8.92 34.74
CA ASN A 299 3.93 -8.43 33.42
C ASN A 299 5.45 -8.45 33.34
N TRP A 300 6.01 -8.89 32.21
CA TRP A 300 7.46 -8.86 32.04
C TRP A 300 7.96 -7.41 31.83
N THR A 301 9.07 -7.08 32.48
CA THR A 301 9.73 -5.78 32.47
C THR A 301 11.10 -5.81 31.80
N GLN A 302 11.73 -6.98 31.73
CA GLN A 302 12.95 -7.21 30.94
C GLN A 302 12.83 -8.57 30.27
N LYS A 303 13.26 -8.67 29.01
CA LYS A 303 13.39 -9.91 28.25
C LYS A 303 14.78 -9.92 27.60
N ASN A 304 15.66 -10.78 28.09
CA ASN A 304 16.93 -11.05 27.46
C ASN A 304 16.74 -12.17 26.45
N ILE A 305 17.15 -11.93 25.21
CA ILE A 305 17.07 -12.88 24.10
C ILE A 305 18.47 -13.36 23.82
N TYR A 306 18.64 -14.68 23.85
CA TYR A 306 19.90 -15.32 23.54
C TYR A 306 19.71 -16.21 22.33
N SER A 307 20.68 -16.22 21.43
CA SER A 307 20.67 -17.09 20.25
C SER A 307 21.91 -17.98 20.23
N SER A 308 21.74 -19.21 19.76
CA SER A 308 22.82 -20.12 19.38
C SER A 308 22.44 -20.89 18.12
N ASP A 309 23.44 -21.19 17.29
CA ASP A 309 23.31 -22.01 16.10
C ASP A 309 24.22 -23.24 16.19
N ASN A 310 23.66 -24.43 15.99
CA ASN A 310 24.31 -25.72 16.15
C ASN A 310 25.04 -25.78 17.51
N ASP A 311 26.31 -26.17 17.51
CA ASP A 311 27.17 -26.27 18.69
C ASP A 311 27.82 -24.93 19.10
N THR A 312 27.39 -23.79 18.53
CA THR A 312 27.94 -22.49 18.94
C THR A 312 27.42 -22.10 20.33
N PRO A 313 28.27 -21.48 21.18
CA PRO A 313 27.83 -21.04 22.50
C PRO A 313 26.69 -20.03 22.42
N LYS A 314 25.72 -20.17 23.34
CA LYS A 314 24.65 -19.21 23.61
C LYS A 314 25.24 -17.80 23.73
N LYS A 315 24.76 -16.87 22.89
CA LYS A 315 25.16 -15.46 22.91
C LYS A 315 23.95 -14.58 23.15
N LEU A 316 24.10 -13.57 24.01
CA LEU A 316 23.08 -12.53 24.16
C LEU A 316 22.96 -11.75 22.84
N SER A 317 21.79 -11.81 22.22
CA SER A 317 21.51 -11.20 20.91
C SER A 317 20.70 -9.92 21.02
N GLU A 318 19.73 -9.86 21.93
CA GLU A 318 18.90 -8.68 22.15
C GLU A 318 18.47 -8.56 23.62
N ILE A 319 18.34 -7.32 24.10
CA ILE A 319 17.64 -7.04 25.36
C ILE A 319 16.45 -6.17 25.03
N GLU A 320 15.27 -6.58 25.48
CA GLU A 320 14.07 -5.75 25.52
C GLU A 320 13.77 -5.33 26.96
N LEU A 321 13.46 -4.05 27.16
CA LEU A 321 13.05 -3.51 28.46
C LEU A 321 11.68 -2.83 28.32
N ARG A 322 10.75 -3.19 29.20
CA ARG A 322 9.45 -2.54 29.36
C ARG A 322 9.42 -1.73 30.65
N GLU A 323 9.18 -0.44 30.51
CA GLU A 323 8.78 0.41 31.62
C GLU A 323 7.26 0.52 31.64
N ILE A 324 6.66 -0.08 32.66
CA ILE A 324 5.21 -0.16 32.83
C ILE A 324 4.81 0.78 33.97
N THR A 325 3.89 1.69 33.69
CA THR A 325 3.23 2.49 34.72
C THR A 325 1.78 2.05 34.85
N TYR A 326 1.23 2.25 36.04
CA TYR A 326 -0.12 1.82 36.40
C TYR A 326 -0.94 3.02 36.85
N TYR A 327 -2.25 2.94 36.63
CA TYR A 327 -3.21 3.87 37.23
C TYR A 327 -3.20 3.71 38.75
N ALA A 328 -3.25 4.83 39.46
CA ALA A 328 -3.51 4.81 40.90
C ALA A 328 -4.95 4.35 41.17
N GLU A 329 -5.21 3.86 42.39
CA GLU A 329 -6.56 3.48 42.79
C GLU A 329 -7.51 4.68 42.68
N GLY A 330 -8.63 4.51 41.96
CA GLY A 330 -9.58 5.58 41.66
C GLY A 330 -9.17 6.55 40.54
N GLU A 331 -7.95 6.43 39.99
CA GLU A 331 -7.55 7.18 38.80
C GLU A 331 -8.22 6.58 37.56
N THR A 332 -9.04 7.38 36.88
CA THR A 332 -9.75 6.97 35.68
C THR A 332 -9.30 7.79 34.49
N ASN A 333 -9.10 7.12 33.36
CA ASN A 333 -8.95 7.76 32.07
C ASN A 333 -9.73 6.94 31.06
N THR A 334 -10.92 7.41 30.70
CA THR A 334 -11.79 6.72 29.76
C THR A 334 -11.30 6.86 28.32
N GLY A 335 -10.42 7.84 28.04
CA GLY A 335 -9.99 8.13 26.68
C GLY A 335 -11.11 8.58 25.74
N ILE A 336 -12.29 8.87 26.29
CA ILE A 336 -13.42 9.42 25.57
C ILE A 336 -13.11 10.90 25.33
N ASP A 337 -13.10 11.30 24.06
CA ASP A 337 -12.91 12.68 23.65
C ASP A 337 -14.24 13.26 23.17
N GLU A 338 -14.92 14.04 24.03
CA GLU A 338 -16.20 14.69 23.70
C GLU A 338 -16.05 15.81 22.67
N SER A 339 -14.82 16.27 22.37
CA SER A 339 -14.53 17.26 21.33
C SER A 339 -14.49 16.69 19.91
N TYR A 340 -14.90 15.42 19.78
CA TYR A 340 -15.12 14.64 18.56
C TYR A 340 -15.32 15.53 17.32
N LEU A 341 -14.38 15.44 16.38
CA LEU A 341 -14.68 15.83 15.01
C LEU A 341 -15.70 14.81 14.50
N PRO A 342 -16.98 15.18 14.30
CA PRO A 342 -17.89 14.30 13.58
C PRO A 342 -17.22 13.87 12.27
N ILE A 343 -17.55 12.66 11.81
CA ILE A 343 -17.29 12.24 10.43
C ILE A 343 -17.61 13.44 9.55
N SER A 344 -16.57 14.06 8.99
CA SER A 344 -16.71 15.37 8.38
C SER A 344 -17.61 15.26 7.15
N ASP A 345 -18.29 16.33 6.78
CA ASP A 345 -19.30 16.29 5.71
C ASP A 345 -18.71 15.76 4.39
N ASP A 346 -17.44 16.02 4.13
CA ASP A 346 -16.70 15.48 2.98
C ASP A 346 -16.45 13.97 3.08
N VAL A 347 -16.15 13.44 4.28
CA VAL A 347 -16.00 12.00 4.53
C VAL A 347 -17.35 11.28 4.31
N ARG A 348 -18.46 11.88 4.76
CA ARG A 348 -19.82 11.37 4.52
C ARG A 348 -20.16 11.42 3.03
N TYR A 349 -19.95 12.57 2.39
CA TYR A 349 -20.20 12.74 0.97
C TYR A 349 -19.46 11.71 0.12
N ILE A 350 -18.19 11.42 0.43
CA ILE A 350 -17.43 10.38 -0.27
C ILE A 350 -18.05 9.00 -0.02
N ALA A 351 -18.28 8.61 1.23
CA ALA A 351 -18.87 7.31 1.57
C ALA A 351 -20.24 7.10 0.89
N ASP A 352 -21.04 8.15 0.77
CA ASP A 352 -22.37 8.12 0.14
C ASP A 352 -22.31 7.99 -1.40
N ASN A 353 -21.21 8.40 -2.05
CA ASN A 353 -21.11 8.48 -3.52
C ASN A 353 -20.09 7.52 -4.14
N ILE A 354 -19.17 6.96 -3.36
CA ILE A 354 -18.02 6.20 -3.89
C ILE A 354 -18.42 4.96 -4.69
N GLU A 355 -19.46 4.24 -4.26
CA GLU A 355 -19.96 3.07 -5.00
C GLU A 355 -20.49 3.46 -6.37
N LYS A 356 -21.25 4.56 -6.43
CA LYS A 356 -21.78 5.10 -7.69
C LYS A 356 -20.65 5.49 -8.64
N TRP A 357 -19.62 6.19 -8.14
CA TRP A 357 -18.47 6.57 -8.96
C TRP A 357 -17.68 5.35 -9.46
N ALA A 358 -17.55 4.32 -8.64
CA ALA A 358 -16.90 3.07 -9.02
C ALA A 358 -17.69 2.33 -10.12
N ASP A 359 -19.02 2.32 -10.03
CA ASP A 359 -19.91 1.74 -11.05
C ASP A 359 -19.83 2.51 -12.37
N GLU A 360 -19.92 3.85 -12.33
CA GLU A 360 -19.78 4.71 -13.52
C GLU A 360 -18.41 4.51 -14.22
N LYS A 361 -17.34 4.37 -13.43
CA LYS A 361 -15.99 4.11 -13.96
C LYS A 361 -15.87 2.70 -14.56
N LYS A 362 -16.52 1.70 -13.96
CA LYS A 362 -16.60 0.32 -14.47
C LYS A 362 -17.29 0.29 -15.84
N GLU A 363 -18.49 0.86 -15.91
CA GLU A 363 -19.28 0.91 -17.13
C GLU A 363 -18.50 1.61 -18.26
N LYS A 364 -17.84 2.73 -17.96
CA LYS A 364 -17.00 3.44 -18.94
C LYS A 364 -15.82 2.59 -19.43
N SER A 365 -15.16 1.87 -18.54
CA SER A 365 -14.03 0.99 -18.89
C SER A 365 -14.45 -0.22 -19.71
N GLU A 366 -15.58 -0.84 -19.38
CA GLU A 366 -16.14 -1.96 -20.12
C GLU A 366 -16.60 -1.54 -21.52
N ALA A 367 -17.25 -0.37 -21.62
CA ALA A 367 -17.63 0.21 -22.90
C ALA A 367 -16.42 0.57 -23.78
N TYR A 368 -15.34 1.09 -23.19
CA TYR A 368 -14.08 1.34 -23.90
C TYR A 368 -13.49 0.04 -24.46
N ARG A 369 -13.38 -1.00 -23.63
CA ARG A 369 -12.84 -2.29 -24.05
C ARG A 369 -13.66 -2.92 -25.16
N GLN A 370 -14.99 -2.90 -25.02
CA GLN A 370 -15.89 -3.40 -26.06
C GLN A 370 -15.72 -2.63 -27.38
N ALA A 371 -15.61 -1.30 -27.33
CA ALA A 371 -15.37 -0.49 -28.51
C ALA A 371 -14.04 -0.82 -29.19
N VAL A 372 -12.97 -1.07 -28.42
CA VAL A 372 -11.68 -1.51 -28.96
C VAL A 372 -11.78 -2.90 -29.59
N ASP A 373 -12.41 -3.86 -28.91
CA ASP A 373 -12.60 -5.24 -29.39
C ASP A 373 -13.43 -5.29 -30.70
N ASP A 374 -14.44 -4.43 -30.82
CA ASP A 374 -15.32 -4.33 -31.99
C ASP A 374 -14.73 -3.46 -33.12
N GLY A 375 -13.67 -2.69 -32.84
CA GLY A 375 -13.15 -1.68 -33.77
C GLY A 375 -14.05 -0.45 -33.93
N ASP A 376 -14.96 -0.19 -32.98
CA ASP A 376 -15.90 0.94 -32.96
C ASP A 376 -15.29 2.18 -32.29
N PHE A 377 -14.25 2.73 -32.91
CA PHE A 377 -13.60 3.96 -32.45
C PHE A 377 -13.04 4.77 -33.61
N ASP A 378 -12.89 6.07 -33.38
CA ASP A 378 -12.27 6.98 -34.34
C ASP A 378 -10.75 6.73 -34.39
N THR A 379 -10.19 6.60 -35.59
CA THR A 379 -8.74 6.50 -35.82
C THR A 379 -8.08 7.84 -36.10
N GLU A 380 -8.88 8.88 -36.32
CA GLU A 380 -8.43 10.24 -36.62
C GLU A 380 -9.47 11.27 -36.19
N ILE A 381 -9.04 12.52 -36.04
CA ILE A 381 -9.93 13.67 -35.85
C ILE A 381 -10.48 14.07 -37.21
N THR A 382 -11.80 13.95 -37.38
CA THR A 382 -12.49 14.27 -38.64
C THR A 382 -13.07 15.69 -38.65
N LEU A 383 -13.27 16.29 -37.48
CA LEU A 383 -13.77 17.65 -37.36
C LEU A 383 -12.69 18.65 -37.79
N THR A 384 -13.04 19.55 -38.71
CA THR A 384 -12.09 20.55 -39.26
C THR A 384 -12.28 21.95 -38.67
N SER A 385 -13.46 22.26 -38.10
CA SER A 385 -13.70 23.51 -37.37
C SER A 385 -14.75 23.35 -36.27
N ALA A 386 -14.57 24.04 -35.14
CA ALA A 386 -15.55 24.08 -34.05
C ALA A 386 -15.48 25.40 -33.27
N GLU A 387 -16.50 25.69 -32.47
CA GLU A 387 -16.49 26.84 -31.55
C GLU A 387 -15.76 26.50 -30.25
N ASP A 388 -16.00 25.31 -29.70
CA ASP A 388 -15.29 24.77 -28.54
C ASP A 388 -14.19 23.82 -28.99
N ILE A 389 -13.01 23.94 -28.38
CA ILE A 389 -11.88 23.07 -28.67
C ILE A 389 -12.14 21.62 -28.25
N ASN A 390 -12.98 21.41 -27.23
CA ASN A 390 -13.30 20.08 -26.74
C ASN A 390 -14.10 19.26 -27.74
N ASP A 391 -14.80 19.91 -28.69
CA ASP A 391 -15.59 19.25 -29.74
C ASP A 391 -14.73 18.43 -30.71
N PHE A 392 -13.43 18.72 -30.79
CA PHE A 392 -12.50 17.95 -31.63
C PHE A 392 -12.09 16.62 -31.02
N THR A 393 -12.27 16.40 -29.71
CA THR A 393 -11.81 15.17 -29.05
C THR A 393 -12.69 14.00 -29.47
N PRO A 394 -12.18 13.02 -30.24
CA PRO A 394 -12.98 11.89 -30.67
C PRO A 394 -13.41 11.02 -29.48
N LYS A 395 -14.43 10.19 -29.70
CA LYS A 395 -14.89 9.29 -28.64
C LYS A 395 -13.76 8.33 -28.28
N TRP A 396 -13.57 8.10 -26.98
CA TRP A 396 -12.52 7.23 -26.41
C TRP A 396 -11.09 7.76 -26.47
N TRP A 397 -10.83 8.89 -27.12
CA TRP A 397 -9.53 9.55 -27.04
C TRP A 397 -9.37 10.26 -25.71
N ARG A 398 -8.14 10.30 -25.18
CA ARG A 398 -7.85 10.88 -23.87
C ARG A 398 -6.73 11.90 -23.98
N ILE A 399 -7.01 13.15 -23.60
CA ILE A 399 -5.99 14.19 -23.53
C ILE A 399 -4.99 13.84 -22.43
N ILE A 400 -3.70 13.80 -22.78
CA ILE A 400 -2.59 13.57 -21.83
C ILE A 400 -1.67 14.79 -21.68
N GLY A 401 -1.78 15.76 -22.59
CA GLY A 401 -1.02 17.00 -22.55
C GLY A 401 -1.63 18.05 -23.47
N GLN A 402 -1.49 19.33 -23.11
CA GLN A 402 -1.93 20.45 -23.94
C GLN A 402 -1.07 21.67 -23.68
N ALA A 403 -0.89 22.50 -24.70
CA ALA A 403 -0.16 23.76 -24.62
C ALA A 403 -0.85 24.83 -25.47
N ASP A 404 -0.76 26.09 -25.02
CA ASP A 404 -1.30 27.27 -25.67
C ASP A 404 -0.15 28.22 -26.01
N GLY A 405 -0.17 28.82 -27.20
CA GLY A 405 0.82 29.82 -27.62
C GLY A 405 0.63 30.25 -29.07
N ASP A 406 1.19 31.40 -29.43
CA ASP A 406 1.11 31.94 -30.79
C ASP A 406 2.13 31.21 -31.69
N LEU A 407 1.64 30.33 -32.57
CA LEU A 407 2.49 29.47 -33.40
C LEU A 407 2.77 30.07 -34.79
N ASN A 408 1.96 31.03 -35.23
CA ASN A 408 2.04 31.63 -36.56
C ASN A 408 2.48 33.12 -36.53
N GLY A 409 2.61 33.71 -35.34
CA GLY A 409 3.02 35.09 -35.12
C GLY A 409 1.93 36.13 -35.35
N ASP A 410 0.65 35.75 -35.37
CA ASP A 410 -0.48 36.67 -35.60
C ASP A 410 -1.00 37.35 -34.32
N GLY A 411 -0.44 37.01 -33.17
CA GLY A 411 -0.81 37.52 -31.85
C GLY A 411 -2.02 36.83 -31.22
N ILE A 412 -2.56 35.78 -31.83
CA ILE A 412 -3.65 34.96 -31.31
C ILE A 412 -3.08 33.61 -30.85
N ALA A 413 -3.45 33.17 -29.65
CA ALA A 413 -2.99 31.89 -29.14
C ALA A 413 -3.61 30.72 -29.93
N ASP A 414 -2.74 29.87 -30.47
CA ASP A 414 -3.03 28.56 -31.02
C ASP A 414 -2.88 27.49 -29.92
N LYS A 415 -3.23 26.23 -30.24
CA LYS A 415 -3.19 25.13 -29.28
C LYS A 415 -2.59 23.86 -29.87
N ALA A 416 -1.76 23.18 -29.08
CA ALA A 416 -1.32 21.82 -29.35
C ALA A 416 -1.89 20.87 -28.28
N ILE A 417 -2.48 19.74 -28.69
CA ILE A 417 -3.04 18.73 -27.78
C ILE A 417 -2.45 17.38 -28.14
N VAL A 418 -2.05 16.63 -27.10
CA VAL A 418 -1.59 15.25 -27.20
C VAL A 418 -2.67 14.32 -26.66
N TYR A 419 -3.02 13.31 -27.46
CA TYR A 419 -4.01 12.30 -27.13
C TYR A 419 -3.35 10.91 -27.00
N ASN A 420 -3.76 10.14 -25.99
CA ASN A 420 -3.78 8.68 -26.12
C ASN A 420 -4.99 8.29 -26.96
N THR A 421 -4.79 7.34 -27.88
CA THR A 421 -5.83 6.85 -28.78
C THR A 421 -6.09 5.35 -28.52
N PRO A 422 -7.27 4.83 -28.90
CA PRO A 422 -7.55 3.39 -28.83
C PRO A 422 -6.77 2.56 -29.87
N VAL A 423 -6.03 3.21 -30.78
CA VAL A 423 -5.20 2.54 -31.79
C VAL A 423 -4.02 1.86 -31.09
N SER A 424 -3.82 0.56 -31.35
CA SER A 424 -2.69 -0.19 -30.81
C SER A 424 -1.45 -0.05 -31.70
N LEU A 425 -0.31 0.26 -31.08
CA LEU A 425 1.03 0.29 -31.66
C LEU A 425 1.99 -0.46 -30.73
N ASP A 426 2.52 -1.59 -31.18
CA ASP A 426 3.41 -2.47 -30.41
C ASP A 426 2.86 -2.85 -29.03
N GLU A 427 1.58 -3.26 -28.97
CA GLU A 427 0.85 -3.61 -27.74
C GLU A 427 0.49 -2.44 -26.82
N TRP A 428 0.81 -1.20 -27.22
CA TRP A 428 0.55 0.02 -26.44
C TRP A 428 -0.35 1.00 -27.19
N GLU A 429 -0.90 1.99 -26.48
CA GLU A 429 -1.73 3.03 -27.09
C GLU A 429 -0.87 3.94 -27.97
N ALA A 430 -1.21 4.05 -29.25
CA ALA A 430 -0.64 5.04 -30.15
C ALA A 430 -1.09 6.45 -29.73
N ARG A 431 -0.24 7.45 -29.99
CA ARG A 431 -0.49 8.82 -29.59
C ARG A 431 -0.59 9.76 -30.75
N CYS A 432 -1.55 10.68 -30.68
CA CYS A 432 -1.77 11.68 -31.71
C CYS A 432 -1.46 13.08 -31.16
N LEU A 433 -0.63 13.83 -31.88
CA LEU A 433 -0.48 15.27 -31.72
C LEU A 433 -1.46 15.95 -32.68
N ALA A 434 -2.33 16.81 -32.15
CA ALA A 434 -3.18 17.68 -32.95
C ALA A 434 -2.86 19.15 -32.66
N ILE A 435 -2.70 19.93 -33.72
CA ILE A 435 -2.43 21.37 -33.68
C ILE A 435 -3.68 22.08 -34.19
N TYR A 436 -4.13 23.08 -33.45
CA TYR A 436 -5.31 23.88 -33.75
C TYR A 436 -4.94 25.34 -33.83
N LYS A 437 -5.49 26.01 -34.83
CA LYS A 437 -5.40 27.47 -34.96
C LYS A 437 -6.74 28.13 -34.75
N LYS A 438 -6.74 29.38 -34.31
CA LYS A 438 -7.97 30.15 -34.14
C LYS A 438 -8.17 31.13 -35.28
N GLU A 439 -9.19 30.90 -36.11
CA GLU A 439 -9.53 31.73 -37.26
C GLU A 439 -11.01 32.12 -37.23
N ASP A 440 -11.30 33.40 -37.45
CA ASP A 440 -12.67 33.94 -37.47
C ASP A 440 -13.50 33.60 -36.22
N GLY A 441 -12.83 33.53 -35.07
CA GLY A 441 -13.46 33.19 -33.78
C GLY A 441 -13.72 31.70 -33.56
N LYS A 442 -13.35 30.82 -34.51
CA LYS A 442 -13.48 29.37 -34.42
C LYS A 442 -12.12 28.69 -34.37
N TRP A 443 -12.06 27.56 -33.68
CA TRP A 443 -10.92 26.66 -33.75
C TRP A 443 -10.96 25.88 -35.06
N LYS A 444 -9.81 25.69 -35.68
CA LYS A 444 -9.64 24.85 -36.87
C LYS A 444 -8.51 23.86 -36.63
N LEU A 445 -8.73 22.60 -37.01
CA LEU A 445 -7.66 21.60 -37.02
C LEU A 445 -6.65 21.99 -38.11
N TRP A 446 -5.42 22.23 -37.70
CA TRP A 446 -4.32 22.64 -38.58
C TRP A 446 -3.47 21.43 -39.01
N LEU A 447 -3.17 20.54 -38.06
CA LEU A 447 -2.44 19.31 -38.30
C LEU A 447 -2.89 18.25 -37.29
N GLN A 448 -2.91 16.99 -37.72
CA GLN A 448 -2.84 15.85 -36.80
C GLN A 448 -1.75 14.89 -37.28
N THR A 449 -0.99 14.30 -36.36
CA THR A 449 0.07 13.34 -36.67
C THR A 449 0.38 12.44 -35.48
N PHE A 450 0.76 11.19 -35.73
CA PHE A 450 1.22 10.25 -34.70
C PHE A 450 2.74 10.22 -34.57
N ALA A 451 3.46 10.74 -35.56
CA ALA A 451 4.90 10.54 -35.71
C ALA A 451 5.80 11.13 -34.60
N PRO A 452 5.51 12.30 -34.00
CA PRO A 452 6.43 12.92 -33.04
C PRO A 452 6.30 12.36 -31.61
N LEU A 453 5.46 11.35 -31.39
CA LEU A 453 5.13 10.82 -30.07
C LEU A 453 5.40 9.33 -29.97
N LEU A 454 6.05 8.91 -28.88
CA LEU A 454 6.20 7.48 -28.55
C LEU A 454 4.90 6.92 -27.96
N SER A 455 4.61 5.64 -28.22
CA SER A 455 3.44 4.95 -27.67
C SER A 455 3.44 4.94 -26.12
N SER A 456 2.28 4.66 -25.51
CA SER A 456 2.10 4.74 -24.05
C SER A 456 2.98 3.80 -23.22
N GLY A 457 3.62 2.80 -23.83
CA GLY A 457 4.60 1.92 -23.18
C GLY A 457 5.99 1.96 -23.79
N GLY A 458 6.27 2.93 -24.67
CA GLY A 458 7.57 3.08 -25.34
C GLY A 458 8.72 3.50 -24.41
N GLY A 459 8.49 3.70 -23.11
CA GLY A 459 9.48 4.13 -22.13
C GLY A 459 10.28 2.99 -21.50
N GLY A 460 10.04 1.73 -21.89
CA GLY A 460 10.72 0.56 -21.33
C GLY A 460 10.26 0.24 -19.90
N MET A 461 11.19 -0.11 -19.00
CA MET A 461 10.83 -0.44 -17.60
C MET A 461 10.26 0.74 -16.82
N MET A 462 10.50 1.97 -17.28
CA MET A 462 9.90 3.17 -16.68
C MET A 462 8.44 3.40 -17.08
N GLY A 463 7.91 2.63 -18.04
CA GLY A 463 6.51 2.71 -18.48
C GLY A 463 6.30 3.79 -19.53
N ASP A 464 5.50 4.80 -19.18
CA ASP A 464 5.05 5.83 -20.11
C ASP A 464 6.17 6.83 -20.44
N PRO A 465 6.57 6.99 -21.71
CA PRO A 465 7.64 7.88 -22.08
C PRO A 465 7.27 9.36 -22.17
N PHE A 466 5.99 9.75 -22.27
CA PHE A 466 5.62 11.15 -22.50
C PHE A 466 5.74 11.97 -21.21
N SER A 467 6.59 13.00 -21.23
CA SER A 467 6.87 13.82 -20.05
C SER A 467 6.40 15.28 -20.16
N GLY A 468 5.88 15.69 -21.32
CA GLY A 468 5.14 16.94 -21.45
C GLY A 468 5.17 17.57 -22.84
N ILE A 469 4.38 18.63 -22.99
CA ILE A 469 4.33 19.49 -24.16
C ILE A 469 4.25 20.96 -23.73
N SER A 470 4.96 21.86 -24.41
CA SER A 470 4.85 23.31 -24.25
C SER A 470 4.86 24.04 -25.60
N ILE A 471 4.49 25.31 -25.60
CA ILE A 471 4.68 26.21 -26.74
C ILE A 471 5.50 27.40 -26.26
N GLU A 472 6.68 27.59 -26.85
CA GLU A 472 7.64 28.63 -26.49
C GLU A 472 8.26 29.21 -27.77
N ASP A 473 8.32 30.54 -27.88
CA ASP A 473 8.88 31.26 -29.04
C ASP A 473 8.37 30.78 -30.43
N GLY A 474 7.07 30.49 -30.49
CA GLY A 474 6.39 29.99 -31.69
C GLY A 474 6.74 28.55 -32.07
N CYS A 475 7.28 27.78 -31.13
CA CYS A 475 7.69 26.39 -31.33
C CYS A 475 6.92 25.46 -30.40
N ILE A 476 6.49 24.31 -30.90
CA ILE A 476 5.95 23.21 -30.07
C ILE A 476 7.12 22.40 -29.55
N ILE A 477 7.25 22.28 -28.23
CA ILE A 477 8.30 21.51 -27.57
C ILE A 477 7.67 20.26 -26.97
N ILE A 478 8.18 19.08 -27.31
CA ILE A 478 7.69 17.78 -26.82
C ILE A 478 8.82 17.06 -26.10
N ASN A 479 8.55 16.61 -24.88
CA ASN A 479 9.51 15.91 -24.04
C ASN A 479 9.13 14.44 -23.86
N HIS A 480 10.13 13.58 -23.94
CA HIS A 480 10.05 12.17 -23.59
C HIS A 480 11.16 11.76 -22.62
N TRP A 481 10.89 10.78 -21.77
CA TRP A 481 11.85 10.21 -20.84
C TRP A 481 11.55 8.75 -20.55
N GLY A 482 12.59 7.90 -20.51
CA GLY A 482 12.39 6.48 -20.24
C GLY A 482 13.68 5.73 -19.88
N GLY A 483 13.61 4.41 -20.00
CA GLY A 483 14.75 3.50 -19.85
C GLY A 483 14.57 2.41 -18.80
N SER A 484 15.69 1.89 -18.30
CA SER A 484 15.75 0.89 -17.22
C SER A 484 16.92 1.21 -16.27
N ARG A 485 18.03 0.47 -16.33
CA ARG A 485 19.29 0.82 -15.68
C ARG A 485 19.88 2.09 -16.31
N GLU A 486 19.93 2.12 -17.63
CA GLU A 486 20.26 3.31 -18.42
C GLU A 486 18.96 4.08 -18.68
N LYS A 487 18.99 5.38 -18.42
CA LYS A 487 17.92 6.34 -18.68
C LYS A 487 18.18 7.07 -19.98
N TRP A 488 17.12 7.56 -20.60
CA TRP A 488 17.22 8.42 -21.77
C TRP A 488 16.15 9.51 -21.72
N SER A 489 16.40 10.60 -22.45
CA SER A 489 15.42 11.65 -22.69
C SER A 489 15.50 12.18 -24.11
N TYR A 490 14.36 12.63 -24.63
CA TYR A 490 14.27 13.34 -25.91
C TYR A 490 13.49 14.63 -25.73
N GLN A 491 13.98 15.73 -26.29
CA GLN A 491 13.23 16.98 -26.42
C GLN A 491 13.27 17.40 -27.88
N HIS A 492 12.10 17.58 -28.48
CA HIS A 492 11.95 18.00 -29.89
C HIS A 492 11.20 19.31 -29.98
N SER A 493 11.76 20.27 -30.71
CA SER A 493 11.14 21.57 -30.99
C SER A 493 10.72 21.67 -32.45
N TYR A 494 9.43 21.88 -32.69
CA TYR A 494 8.85 22.00 -34.03
C TYR A 494 8.36 23.42 -34.29
N LYS A 495 8.67 23.97 -35.47
CA LYS A 495 8.26 25.31 -35.88
C LYS A 495 7.53 25.30 -37.22
N TYR A 496 6.53 26.17 -37.36
CA TYR A 496 5.86 26.38 -38.63
C TYR A 496 6.67 27.33 -39.52
N VAL A 497 7.22 26.81 -40.62
CA VAL A 497 8.05 27.54 -41.58
C VAL A 497 7.74 27.04 -43.00
N ASN A 498 7.67 27.93 -43.99
CA ASN A 498 7.41 27.57 -45.40
C ASN A 498 6.18 26.65 -45.57
N ASP A 499 5.08 27.06 -44.96
CA ASP A 499 3.78 26.39 -44.96
C ASP A 499 3.76 24.97 -44.37
N ASN A 500 4.82 24.56 -43.66
CA ASN A 500 4.93 23.23 -43.05
C ASN A 500 5.52 23.28 -41.63
N TRP A 501 5.31 22.19 -40.89
CA TRP A 501 5.86 21.99 -39.56
C TRP A 501 7.18 21.23 -39.65
N HIS A 502 8.25 21.85 -39.16
CA HIS A 502 9.61 21.30 -39.23
C HIS A 502 10.21 21.11 -37.85
N LEU A 503 10.98 20.02 -37.67
CA LEU A 503 11.88 19.87 -36.53
C LEU A 503 13.03 20.86 -36.70
N ILE A 504 13.20 21.77 -35.74
CA ILE A 504 14.26 22.79 -35.76
C ILE A 504 15.32 22.56 -34.69
N HIS A 505 14.94 21.99 -33.55
CA HIS A 505 15.86 21.60 -32.49
C HIS A 505 15.53 20.20 -31.98
N ALA A 506 16.56 19.43 -31.66
CA ALA A 506 16.44 18.15 -30.97
C ALA A 506 17.50 18.04 -29.89
N ILE A 507 17.13 17.53 -28.72
CA ILE A 507 18.06 17.19 -27.65
C ILE A 507 17.84 15.72 -27.31
N THR A 508 18.90 14.92 -27.41
CA THR A 508 18.91 13.54 -26.96
C THR A 508 19.83 13.44 -25.75
N SER A 509 19.46 12.62 -24.77
CA SER A 509 20.38 12.22 -23.71
C SER A 509 20.20 10.75 -23.38
N SER A 510 21.28 10.09 -23.01
CA SER A 510 21.24 8.73 -22.47
C SER A 510 22.38 8.52 -21.47
N GLY A 511 22.17 7.66 -20.47
CA GLY A 511 23.20 7.39 -19.49
C GLY A 511 22.71 6.60 -18.29
N ASP A 512 23.66 6.13 -17.48
CA ASP A 512 23.41 5.57 -16.16
C ASP A 512 23.99 6.49 -15.07
N ALA A 513 24.07 5.97 -13.84
CA ALA A 513 24.63 6.72 -12.71
C ALA A 513 26.11 7.10 -12.87
N CYS A 514 26.84 6.45 -13.77
CA CYS A 514 28.29 6.53 -13.90
C CYS A 514 28.73 7.18 -15.20
N ARG A 515 27.92 7.15 -16.24
CA ARG A 515 28.28 7.71 -17.55
C ARG A 515 27.05 8.17 -18.30
N GLY A 516 27.20 9.18 -19.13
CA GLY A 516 26.16 9.56 -20.05
C GLY A 516 26.66 10.42 -21.19
N HIS A 517 25.75 10.62 -22.12
CA HIS A 517 25.95 11.25 -23.40
C HIS A 517 24.74 12.13 -23.69
N SER A 518 24.97 13.31 -24.25
CA SER A 518 23.91 14.16 -24.78
C SER A 518 24.31 14.80 -26.10
N MET A 519 23.34 14.94 -27.00
CA MET A 519 23.50 15.67 -28.24
C MET A 519 22.41 16.74 -28.34
N GLN A 520 22.80 17.95 -28.72
CA GLN A 520 21.91 19.07 -29.00
C GLN A 520 22.08 19.48 -30.45
N TYR A 521 21.01 19.39 -31.22
CA TYR A 521 20.97 19.72 -32.64
C TYR A 521 20.25 21.04 -32.87
N ASP A 522 20.91 21.99 -33.53
CA ASP A 522 20.28 23.11 -34.23
C ASP A 522 20.23 22.78 -35.72
N LEU A 523 19.06 22.34 -36.18
CA LEU A 523 18.87 21.89 -37.55
C LEU A 523 18.77 23.06 -38.54
N LEU A 524 18.59 24.29 -38.06
CA LEU A 524 18.58 25.49 -38.90
C LEU A 524 20.01 25.92 -39.26
N THR A 525 20.94 25.86 -38.29
CA THR A 525 22.34 26.22 -38.50
C THR A 525 23.23 25.01 -38.85
N GLY A 526 22.76 23.80 -38.56
CA GLY A 526 23.52 22.57 -38.63
C GLY A 526 24.42 22.34 -37.41
N ASP A 527 24.38 23.19 -36.38
CA ASP A 527 25.25 23.05 -35.22
C ASP A 527 24.83 21.85 -34.36
N ILE A 528 25.82 21.08 -33.92
CA ILE A 528 25.64 19.93 -33.04
C ILE A 528 26.60 20.07 -31.87
N LEU A 529 26.06 20.16 -30.66
CA LEU A 529 26.83 20.13 -29.43
C LEU A 529 26.69 18.75 -28.80
N THR A 530 27.81 18.06 -28.66
CA THR A 530 27.90 16.76 -28.01
C THR A 530 28.59 16.90 -26.66
N GLU A 531 28.01 16.33 -25.61
CA GLU A 531 28.60 16.30 -24.27
C GLU A 531 28.62 14.87 -23.70
N ASP A 532 29.81 14.39 -23.33
CA ASP A 532 30.02 13.14 -22.58
C ASP A 532 30.40 13.47 -21.14
N TYR A 533 29.81 12.75 -20.19
CA TYR A 533 30.22 12.79 -18.79
C TYR A 533 30.52 11.38 -18.27
N ILE A 534 31.59 11.25 -17.49
CA ILE A 534 31.98 10.02 -16.80
C ILE A 534 32.27 10.34 -15.34
N TYR A 535 31.62 9.59 -14.45
CA TYR A 535 31.84 9.55 -13.01
C TYR A 535 32.44 8.19 -12.63
N ASP A 536 33.51 8.21 -11.85
CA ASP A 536 34.06 7.00 -11.25
C ASP A 536 33.12 6.49 -10.15
N CYS A 537 32.48 5.35 -10.39
CA CYS A 537 31.55 4.70 -9.47
C CYS A 537 32.22 3.64 -8.58
N GLU A 538 33.53 3.42 -8.72
CA GLU A 538 34.26 2.39 -7.97
C GLU A 538 35.11 2.95 -6.80
N GLU A 539 35.37 4.26 -6.74
CA GLU A 539 36.13 4.91 -5.64
C GLU A 539 35.39 6.08 -4.98
N ASP A 540 35.62 6.26 -3.68
CA ASP A 540 35.09 7.28 -2.75
C ASP A 540 35.45 8.74 -3.12
N GLY A 541 35.92 8.99 -4.34
CA GLY A 541 36.34 10.28 -4.85
C GLY A 541 35.92 10.44 -6.31
N THR A 542 34.98 11.35 -6.56
CA THR A 542 34.46 11.68 -7.89
C THR A 542 35.56 12.25 -8.79
N LYS A 543 36.13 11.43 -9.69
CA LYS A 543 36.71 11.97 -10.92
C LYS A 543 35.56 12.25 -11.88
N GLU A 544 35.40 13.52 -12.23
CA GLU A 544 34.44 13.99 -13.22
C GLU A 544 35.22 14.33 -14.49
N GLU A 545 35.01 13.56 -15.55
CA GLU A 545 35.52 13.88 -16.88
C GLU A 545 34.35 14.31 -17.77
N ASN A 546 34.37 15.58 -18.19
CA ASN A 546 33.39 16.14 -19.14
C ASN A 546 34.10 16.48 -20.45
N LYS A 547 33.64 15.90 -21.55
CA LYS A 547 34.14 16.22 -22.91
C LYS A 547 33.02 16.88 -23.70
N LYS A 548 33.33 18.02 -24.32
CA LYS A 548 32.41 18.74 -25.21
C LYS A 548 32.99 18.81 -26.61
N LYS A 549 32.15 18.58 -27.61
CA LYS A 549 32.51 18.67 -29.04
C LYS A 549 31.43 19.47 -29.77
N GLU A 550 31.85 20.46 -30.54
CA GLU A 550 30.99 21.19 -31.46
C GLU A 550 31.26 20.69 -32.88
N LEU A 551 30.18 20.38 -33.60
CA LEU A 551 30.20 19.98 -35.00
C LEU A 551 29.25 20.90 -35.76
N ASN A 552 29.46 21.02 -37.07
CA ASN A 552 28.49 21.69 -37.95
C ASN A 552 28.21 20.77 -39.15
N ARG A 553 26.94 20.37 -39.29
CA ARG A 553 26.42 19.55 -40.38
C ARG A 553 25.02 20.04 -40.73
N ILE A 554 24.94 20.87 -41.76
CA ILE A 554 23.67 21.39 -42.28
C ILE A 554 22.90 20.24 -42.95
N PRO A 555 21.65 19.96 -42.54
CA PRO A 555 20.84 18.95 -43.21
C PRO A 555 20.42 19.42 -44.62
N ASP A 556 20.41 18.50 -45.59
CA ASP A 556 19.94 18.79 -46.96
C ASP A 556 18.49 19.31 -46.98
N LYS A 557 17.68 18.83 -46.02
CA LYS A 557 16.30 19.25 -45.80
C LYS A 557 15.94 19.12 -44.32
N LEU A 558 15.22 20.10 -43.79
CA LEU A 558 14.66 20.03 -42.45
C LEU A 558 13.62 18.90 -42.35
N PRO A 559 13.71 18.01 -41.34
CA PRO A 559 12.71 16.98 -41.10
C PRO A 559 11.32 17.60 -40.88
N LEU A 560 10.29 16.97 -41.43
CA LEU A 560 8.90 17.32 -41.17
C LEU A 560 8.45 16.71 -39.85
N ILE A 561 7.47 17.33 -39.18
CA ILE A 561 6.83 16.75 -37.98
C ILE A 561 6.11 15.42 -38.24
N THR A 562 5.84 15.11 -39.52
CA THR A 562 5.24 13.86 -39.98
C THR A 562 6.26 12.79 -40.34
N ASP A 563 7.56 13.13 -40.35
CA ASP A 563 8.62 12.15 -40.54
C ASP A 563 8.73 11.23 -39.31
N PRO A 564 9.27 10.01 -39.45
CA PRO A 564 9.41 9.07 -38.33
C PRO A 564 10.10 9.69 -37.12
N PHE A 565 9.75 9.20 -35.93
CA PHE A 565 10.27 9.70 -34.66
C PHE A 565 11.80 9.82 -34.69
N PHE A 566 12.30 11.02 -34.43
CA PHE A 566 13.71 11.32 -34.44
C PHE A 566 14.36 10.80 -33.15
N ASN A 567 15.15 9.73 -33.22
CA ASN A 567 15.87 9.15 -32.09
C ASN A 567 17.36 8.93 -32.37
N GLN A 568 17.87 9.44 -33.50
CA GLN A 568 19.22 9.16 -33.94
C GLN A 568 20.23 9.97 -33.14
N ASP A 569 21.18 9.26 -32.54
CA ASP A 569 22.57 9.69 -32.58
C ASP A 569 22.96 9.59 -34.06
N PHE A 570 23.24 10.70 -34.74
CA PHE A 570 23.90 10.59 -36.06
C PHE A 570 25.12 9.70 -35.84
N ASP A 571 25.24 8.58 -36.55
CA ASP A 571 26.51 7.83 -36.60
C ASP A 571 27.57 8.84 -37.02
N ILE A 572 28.32 9.34 -36.04
CA ILE A 572 29.54 10.09 -36.26
C ILE A 572 30.51 9.01 -36.69
N ASP A 573 30.52 8.72 -37.98
CA ASP A 573 31.59 7.94 -38.58
C ASP A 573 32.87 8.73 -38.28
N GLU A 574 33.66 8.26 -37.30
CA GLU A 574 34.93 8.88 -36.90
C GLU A 574 36.01 8.77 -38.00
N SER A 575 35.63 8.34 -39.20
CA SER A 575 36.48 8.28 -40.38
C SER A 575 36.07 9.33 -41.44
N GLU A 576 36.22 10.61 -41.14
CA GLU A 576 36.61 11.63 -42.13
C GLU A 576 37.26 12.87 -41.50
#